data_AF-A0A6G3ZFY1-F1
#
_entry.id   AF-A0A6G3ZFY1-F1
#
_cell.length_a   1.000
_cell.length_b   1.000
_cell.length_c   1.000
_cell.angle_alpha   90.00
_cell.angle_beta   90.00
_cell.angle_gamma   90.00
#
_symmetry.space_group_name_H-M   'P 1'
#
loop_
_entity.id
_entity.type
_entity.pdbx_description
1 polymer ?
#
loop_
_entity_poly.entity_id
_entity_poly.type
_entity_poly.pdbx_seq_one_letter_code
_entity_poly.pdbx_strand_id
1 'polypeptide(L)'
;MTTQPTRQTEQSQRGRTTGQSATRGSQTGRRPRTFRTAVGLPDETRRAVVGMLNQSLADTTDLMTQSKFAHWNVKGMNFYQLHLLFDEIAETFEEHADVVAERATALGGEATGTVRTAAANSRIPEIPPDVTTGPEYVAALVERVGIHANNLRREIELAVERGDEDTADMYTELSREVDEQLYFLEAHLQSVTPEAIPDSPGASPQGGGSQGGTPSQYRQPPERSPESQRGGTQSRQIGTQTRGRPGTGGTRQRGQGYGRR
;
A
#
# COMPACT_ATOMS: atom_id res chain seq x y z
N MET A 1 -50.06 -35.15 57.04
CA MET A 1 -49.97 -36.29 56.10
C MET A 1 -49.05 -35.83 54.98
N THR A 2 -47.72 -35.91 55.13
CA THR A 2 -46.89 -37.13 55.01
C THR A 2 -47.16 -37.75 53.63
N THR A 3 -46.26 -37.75 52.65
CA THR A 3 -44.90 -38.32 52.68
C THR A 3 -44.12 -37.88 51.44
N GLN A 4 -42.81 -37.62 51.56
CA GLN A 4 -41.86 -37.72 50.44
C GLN A 4 -41.63 -39.20 50.06
N PRO A 5 -41.00 -39.45 48.92
CA PRO A 5 -39.88 -40.39 48.94
C PRO A 5 -38.61 -39.86 48.28
N THR A 6 -37.53 -40.56 48.61
CA THR A 6 -36.11 -40.21 48.55
C THR A 6 -35.40 -40.80 47.31
N ARG A 7 -34.38 -40.06 46.83
CA ARG A 7 -33.17 -40.41 46.03
C ARG A 7 -33.12 -41.72 45.23
N GLN A 8 -32.63 -41.64 43.98
CA GLN A 8 -31.32 -42.23 43.62
C GLN A 8 -30.77 -41.73 42.26
N THR A 9 -29.45 -41.82 42.21
CA THR A 9 -28.45 -41.37 41.25
C THR A 9 -28.46 -42.16 39.95
N GLU A 10 -28.35 -41.52 38.79
CA GLU A 10 -27.70 -42.13 37.62
C GLU A 10 -26.81 -41.11 36.91
N GLN A 11 -25.52 -41.45 36.90
CA GLN A 11 -24.48 -40.82 36.09
C GLN A 11 -24.66 -41.29 34.65
N SER A 12 -24.75 -40.36 33.70
CA SER A 12 -24.54 -40.66 32.28
C SER A 12 -23.35 -39.86 31.76
N GLN A 13 -22.24 -40.58 31.60
CA GLN A 13 -21.06 -40.13 30.88
C GLN A 13 -21.36 -40.04 29.37
N ARG A 14 -21.24 -38.83 28.81
CA ARG A 14 -20.79 -38.54 27.43
C ARG A 14 -20.06 -37.21 27.56
N GLY A 15 -18.80 -37.02 27.19
CA GLY A 15 -18.14 -37.52 26.00
C GLY A 15 -17.62 -36.29 25.26
N ARG A 16 -16.42 -35.83 25.66
CA ARG A 16 -15.36 -35.21 24.83
C ARG A 16 -15.80 -34.31 23.66
N THR A 17 -15.51 -33.02 23.77
CA THR A 17 -14.81 -32.25 22.72
C THR A 17 -14.01 -31.11 23.33
N THR A 18 -12.71 -31.36 23.40
CA THR A 18 -11.60 -30.42 23.55
C THR A 18 -11.40 -29.57 22.30
N GLY A 19 -10.95 -28.33 22.50
CA GLY A 19 -10.26 -27.49 21.50
C GLY A 19 -11.19 -26.50 20.79
N GLN A 20 -10.90 -25.21 20.67
CA GLN A 20 -9.58 -24.58 20.53
C GLN A 20 -9.55 -23.26 21.30
N SER A 21 -8.70 -23.21 22.34
CA SER A 21 -8.11 -21.94 22.77
C SER A 21 -7.21 -21.50 21.63
N ALA A 22 -7.49 -20.35 21.03
CA ALA A 22 -6.64 -19.74 20.03
C ALA A 22 -5.27 -19.47 20.67
N THR A 23 -4.34 -20.40 20.47
CA THR A 23 -2.93 -20.19 20.71
C THR A 23 -2.47 -19.06 19.81
N ARG A 24 -2.24 -17.88 20.40
CA ARG A 24 -1.29 -16.90 19.84
C ARG A 24 -0.04 -17.69 19.47
N GLY A 25 0.21 -17.83 18.18
CA GLY A 25 1.46 -18.38 17.68
C GLY A 25 2.59 -17.47 18.13
N SER A 26 3.23 -17.84 19.24
CA SER A 26 4.54 -17.32 19.59
C SER A 26 5.46 -17.71 18.43
N GLN A 27 5.80 -16.74 17.59
CA GLN A 27 6.95 -16.90 16.71
C GLN A 27 8.18 -17.05 17.61
N THR A 28 8.60 -18.29 17.79
CA THR A 28 9.93 -18.61 18.29
C THR A 28 10.95 -17.82 17.46
N GLY A 29 11.74 -16.97 18.11
CA GLY A 29 12.72 -16.06 17.53
C GLY A 29 13.83 -16.74 16.74
N ARG A 30 13.50 -17.29 15.57
CA ARG A 30 14.48 -17.76 14.61
C ARG A 30 15.06 -16.53 13.92
N ARG A 31 16.30 -16.21 14.24
CA ARG A 31 17.07 -15.14 13.59
C ARG A 31 16.97 -15.30 12.06
N PRO A 32 16.79 -14.19 11.30
CA PRO A 32 16.78 -14.24 9.84
C PRO A 32 18.03 -14.96 9.35
N ARG A 33 17.84 -15.93 8.44
CA ARG A 33 18.97 -16.60 7.79
C ARG A 33 19.69 -15.56 6.92
N THR A 34 21.01 -15.49 7.05
CA THR A 34 21.84 -14.68 6.16
C THR A 34 22.86 -15.54 5.44
N PHE A 35 23.11 -15.17 4.19
CA PHE A 35 24.12 -15.72 3.30
C PHE A 35 25.28 -14.73 3.18
N ARG A 36 26.44 -15.23 2.72
CA ARG A 36 27.62 -14.39 2.45
C ARG A 36 27.33 -13.46 1.28
N THR A 37 27.66 -12.18 1.45
CA THR A 37 27.60 -11.14 0.41
C THR A 37 28.82 -10.22 0.55
N ALA A 38 29.15 -9.48 -0.51
CA ALA A 38 30.21 -8.48 -0.51
C ALA A 38 29.70 -7.07 -0.14
N VAL A 39 28.39 -6.91 0.13
CA VAL A 39 27.80 -5.66 0.65
C VAL A 39 28.52 -5.27 1.93
N GLY A 40 29.04 -4.04 1.98
CA GLY A 40 29.92 -3.53 3.03
C GLY A 40 29.27 -3.24 4.39
N LEU A 41 28.04 -3.72 4.62
CA LEU A 41 27.31 -3.52 5.87
C LEU A 41 27.66 -4.60 6.91
N PRO A 42 27.76 -4.23 8.20
CA PRO A 42 27.92 -5.21 9.27
C PRO A 42 26.82 -6.28 9.24
N ASP A 43 27.18 -7.52 9.56
CA ASP A 43 26.27 -8.66 9.50
C ASP A 43 25.09 -8.53 10.50
N GLU A 44 25.27 -7.79 11.60
CA GLU A 44 24.20 -7.39 12.51
C GLU A 44 23.24 -6.38 11.88
N THR A 45 23.76 -5.30 11.27
CA THR A 45 22.97 -4.32 10.52
C THR A 45 22.13 -5.02 9.46
N ARG A 46 22.75 -5.87 8.62
CA ARG A 46 22.04 -6.62 7.58
C ARG A 46 20.92 -7.48 8.15
N ARG A 47 21.14 -8.20 9.24
CA ARG A 47 20.09 -9.00 9.88
C ARG A 47 18.93 -8.15 10.38
N ALA A 48 19.22 -7.01 11.01
CA ALA A 48 18.18 -6.10 11.50
C ALA A 48 17.35 -5.55 10.34
N VAL A 49 18.00 -5.05 9.30
CA VAL A 49 17.35 -4.51 8.10
C VAL A 49 16.57 -5.58 7.34
N VAL A 50 17.07 -6.82 7.23
CA VAL A 50 16.33 -7.94 6.62
C VAL A 50 15.06 -8.29 7.41
N GLY A 51 15.11 -8.21 8.75
CA GLY A 51 13.92 -8.40 9.58
C GLY A 51 12.87 -7.32 9.32
N MET A 52 13.31 -6.06 9.23
CA MET A 52 12.48 -4.90 8.89
C MET A 52 11.86 -5.03 7.49
N LEU A 53 12.67 -5.36 6.48
CA LEU A 53 12.21 -5.58 5.10
C LEU A 53 11.15 -6.68 5.02
N ASN A 54 11.33 -7.79 5.74
CA ASN A 54 10.32 -8.86 5.77
C ASN A 54 9.02 -8.46 6.47
N GLN A 55 9.08 -7.55 7.45
CA GLN A 55 7.87 -6.98 8.04
C GLN A 55 7.14 -6.09 7.03
N SER A 56 7.87 -5.22 6.32
CA SER A 56 7.30 -4.39 5.24
C SER A 56 6.73 -5.24 4.11
N LEU A 57 7.43 -6.31 3.70
CA LEU A 57 6.96 -7.25 2.68
C LEU A 57 5.62 -7.90 3.07
N ALA A 58 5.44 -8.24 4.36
CA ALA A 58 4.18 -8.79 4.85
C ALA A 58 3.04 -7.76 4.75
N ASP A 59 3.27 -6.52 5.19
CA ASP A 59 2.29 -5.44 5.10
C ASP A 59 1.91 -5.14 3.65
N THR A 60 2.90 -4.97 2.76
CA THR A 60 2.70 -4.63 1.35
C THR A 60 1.98 -5.76 0.60
N THR A 61 2.35 -7.02 0.84
CA THR A 61 1.69 -8.17 0.21
C THR A 61 0.23 -8.27 0.63
N ASP A 62 -0.07 -8.10 1.92
CA ASP A 62 -1.44 -8.11 2.42
C ASP A 62 -2.26 -6.97 1.80
N LEU A 63 -1.74 -5.74 1.85
CA LEU A 63 -2.42 -4.57 1.30
C LEU A 63 -2.69 -4.70 -0.20
N MET A 64 -1.75 -5.22 -0.98
CA MET A 64 -1.95 -5.58 -2.41
C MET A 64 -3.16 -6.50 -2.58
N THR A 65 -3.27 -7.56 -1.79
CA THR A 65 -4.40 -8.49 -1.88
C THR A 65 -5.72 -7.88 -1.43
N GLN A 66 -5.70 -7.00 -0.42
CA GLN A 66 -6.89 -6.27 0.02
C GLN A 66 -7.36 -5.23 -1.03
N SER A 67 -6.44 -4.62 -1.76
CA SER A 67 -6.77 -3.77 -2.92
C SER A 67 -7.43 -4.57 -4.04
N LYS A 68 -6.92 -5.77 -4.38
CA LYS A 68 -7.60 -6.68 -5.33
C LYS A 68 -8.97 -7.13 -4.82
N PHE A 69 -9.12 -7.39 -3.51
CA PHE A 69 -10.41 -7.69 -2.91
C PHE A 69 -11.41 -6.55 -3.13
N ALA A 70 -11.03 -5.30 -2.91
CA ALA A 70 -11.86 -4.14 -3.20
C ALA A 70 -12.18 -4.02 -4.70
N HIS A 71 -11.17 -4.17 -5.56
CA HIS A 71 -11.30 -4.13 -7.02
C HIS A 71 -12.34 -5.13 -7.56
N TRP A 72 -12.35 -6.37 -7.07
CA TRP A 72 -13.32 -7.38 -7.51
C TRP A 72 -14.74 -7.10 -6.99
N ASN A 73 -14.86 -6.55 -5.79
CA ASN A 73 -16.13 -6.53 -5.07
C ASN A 73 -16.86 -5.20 -5.09
N VAL A 74 -16.21 -4.09 -5.47
CA VAL A 74 -16.83 -2.75 -5.50
C VAL A 74 -18.15 -2.73 -6.30
N LYS A 75 -19.11 -1.94 -5.81
CA LYS A 75 -20.44 -1.70 -6.40
C LYS A 75 -20.81 -0.23 -6.31
N GLY A 76 -21.71 0.23 -7.19
CA GLY A 76 -22.27 1.58 -7.17
C GLY A 76 -22.09 2.34 -8.48
N MET A 77 -22.54 3.60 -8.52
CA MET A 77 -22.51 4.46 -9.72
C MET A 77 -21.09 4.71 -10.26
N ASN A 78 -20.09 4.70 -9.38
CA ASN A 78 -18.68 4.91 -9.72
C ASN A 78 -17.91 3.59 -9.90
N PHE A 79 -18.62 2.47 -10.15
CA PHE A 79 -18.04 1.12 -10.19
C PHE A 79 -16.78 1.06 -11.06
N TYR A 80 -16.86 1.53 -12.31
CA TYR A 80 -15.76 1.35 -13.26
C TYR A 80 -14.51 2.16 -12.86
N GLN A 81 -14.69 3.38 -12.37
CA GLN A 81 -13.60 4.24 -11.94
C GLN A 81 -12.90 3.67 -10.70
N LEU A 82 -13.68 3.25 -9.69
CA LEU A 82 -13.12 2.66 -8.47
C LEU A 82 -12.50 1.29 -8.74
N HIS A 83 -13.09 0.50 -9.61
CA HIS A 83 -12.53 -0.78 -10.05
C HIS A 83 -11.13 -0.60 -10.63
N LEU A 84 -10.95 0.35 -11.57
CA LEU A 84 -9.63 0.63 -12.14
C LEU A 84 -8.65 1.21 -11.12
N LEU A 85 -9.09 2.16 -10.29
CA LEU A 85 -8.24 2.75 -9.25
C LEU A 85 -7.71 1.69 -8.28
N PHE A 86 -8.57 0.80 -7.80
CA PHE A 86 -8.16 -0.26 -6.87
C PHE A 86 -7.24 -1.29 -7.53
N ASP A 87 -7.32 -1.47 -8.86
CA ASP A 87 -6.41 -2.32 -9.62
C ASP A 87 -5.02 -1.69 -9.70
N GLU A 88 -4.96 -0.40 -10.04
CA GLU A 88 -3.73 0.39 -10.12
C GLU A 88 -2.99 0.43 -8.77
N ILE A 89 -3.72 0.65 -7.67
CA ILE A 89 -3.16 0.59 -6.31
C ILE A 89 -2.58 -0.80 -6.02
N ALA A 90 -3.26 -1.87 -6.44
CA ALA A 90 -2.77 -3.23 -6.24
C ALA A 90 -1.50 -3.52 -7.04
N GLU A 91 -1.41 -3.01 -8.28
CA GLU A 91 -0.23 -3.11 -9.13
C GLU A 91 0.97 -2.36 -8.51
N THR A 92 0.76 -1.14 -8.01
CA THR A 92 1.80 -0.41 -7.26
C THR A 92 2.33 -1.23 -6.09
N PHE A 93 1.45 -1.83 -5.27
CA PHE A 93 1.91 -2.64 -4.14
C PHE A 93 2.51 -3.99 -4.56
N GLU A 94 2.14 -4.55 -5.70
CA GLU A 94 2.81 -5.71 -6.27
C GLU A 94 4.27 -5.39 -6.63
N GLU A 95 4.50 -4.26 -7.29
CA GLU A 95 5.85 -3.77 -7.62
C GLU A 95 6.66 -3.46 -6.35
N HIS A 96 6.05 -2.81 -5.36
CA HIS A 96 6.71 -2.52 -4.08
C HIS A 96 7.11 -3.79 -3.33
N ALA A 97 6.25 -4.82 -3.34
CA ALA A 97 6.55 -6.08 -2.69
C ALA A 97 7.79 -6.75 -3.31
N ASP A 98 7.93 -6.70 -4.63
CA ASP A 98 9.12 -7.21 -5.32
C ASP A 98 10.38 -6.43 -4.91
N VAL A 99 10.35 -5.09 -4.99
CA VAL A 99 11.48 -4.22 -4.61
C VAL A 99 11.94 -4.50 -3.16
N VAL A 100 10.99 -4.60 -2.22
CA VAL A 100 11.30 -4.88 -0.81
C VAL A 100 11.88 -6.29 -0.63
N ALA A 101 11.31 -7.29 -1.30
CA ALA A 101 11.80 -8.66 -1.24
C ALA A 101 13.21 -8.77 -1.83
N GLU A 102 13.45 -8.18 -2.99
CA GLU A 102 14.75 -8.19 -3.64
C GLU A 102 15.81 -7.48 -2.79
N ARG A 103 15.48 -6.34 -2.15
CA ARG A 103 16.40 -5.69 -1.22
C ARG A 103 16.79 -6.60 -0.06
N ALA A 104 15.83 -7.36 0.50
CA ALA A 104 16.13 -8.31 1.58
C ALA A 104 17.13 -9.38 1.12
N THR A 105 16.97 -9.89 -0.11
CA THR A 105 17.89 -10.89 -0.67
C THR A 105 19.24 -10.31 -1.11
N ALA A 106 19.28 -9.05 -1.58
CA ALA A 106 20.51 -8.34 -1.94
C ALA A 106 21.40 -8.12 -0.71
N LEU A 107 20.79 -7.85 0.44
CA LEU A 107 21.45 -7.88 1.75
C LEU A 107 21.77 -9.29 2.22
N GLY A 108 21.74 -10.31 1.36
CA GLY A 108 22.00 -11.71 1.67
C GLY A 108 21.00 -12.33 2.65
N GLY A 109 19.84 -11.72 2.86
CA GLY A 109 18.75 -12.30 3.64
C GLY A 109 17.89 -13.27 2.83
N GLU A 110 16.84 -13.77 3.45
CA GLU A 110 15.76 -14.52 2.80
C GLU A 110 14.49 -13.68 2.87
N ALA A 111 13.85 -13.45 1.72
CA ALA A 111 12.55 -12.81 1.64
C ALA A 111 11.44 -13.81 2.01
N THR A 112 10.53 -13.41 2.89
CA THR A 112 9.46 -14.27 3.41
C THR A 112 8.07 -13.74 3.02
N GLY A 113 7.77 -13.75 1.72
CA GLY A 113 6.55 -13.15 1.15
C GLY A 113 5.40 -14.10 0.86
N THR A 114 5.41 -15.37 1.32
CA THR A 114 4.27 -16.26 1.04
C THR A 114 2.98 -15.74 1.68
N VAL A 115 1.82 -16.01 1.07
CA VAL A 115 0.50 -15.57 1.58
C VAL A 115 0.31 -15.89 3.07
N ARG A 116 0.73 -17.07 3.52
CA ARG A 116 0.62 -17.45 4.94
C ARG A 116 1.56 -16.66 5.85
N THR A 117 2.72 -16.27 5.35
CA THR A 117 3.63 -15.41 6.10
C THR A 117 3.11 -13.99 6.17
N ALA A 118 2.62 -13.44 5.05
CA ALA A 118 2.01 -12.12 5.01
C ALA A 118 0.82 -12.05 5.98
N ALA A 119 -0.13 -12.97 5.88
CA ALA A 119 -1.30 -13.03 6.76
C ALA A 119 -0.95 -13.18 8.26
N ALA A 120 0.16 -13.83 8.59
CA ALA A 120 0.57 -14.02 9.98
C ALA A 120 1.31 -12.82 10.58
N ASN A 121 1.85 -11.92 9.75
CA ASN A 121 2.76 -10.84 10.21
C ASN A 121 2.29 -9.43 9.84
N SER A 122 1.37 -9.28 8.88
CA SER A 122 0.90 -7.96 8.43
C SER A 122 0.38 -7.14 9.61
N ARG A 123 0.76 -5.87 9.63
CA ARG A 123 0.26 -4.84 10.55
C ARG A 123 -0.98 -4.14 10.00
N ILE A 124 -1.42 -4.49 8.79
CA ILE A 124 -2.57 -3.88 8.12
C ILE A 124 -3.85 -4.60 8.60
N PRO A 125 -4.88 -3.87 9.08
CA PRO A 125 -6.14 -4.49 9.45
C PRO A 125 -6.88 -5.02 8.22
N GLU A 126 -7.50 -6.19 8.34
CA GLU A 126 -8.32 -6.79 7.27
C GLU A 126 -9.55 -5.92 6.97
N ILE A 127 -9.92 -5.74 5.69
CA ILE A 127 -11.19 -5.10 5.30
C ILE A 127 -12.36 -5.89 5.90
N PRO A 128 -13.29 -5.24 6.63
CA PRO A 128 -14.44 -5.93 7.20
C PRO A 128 -15.29 -6.59 6.10
N PRO A 129 -15.81 -7.82 6.33
CA PRO A 129 -16.52 -8.59 5.31
C PRO A 129 -17.89 -7.99 4.93
N ASP A 130 -18.40 -7.04 5.70
CA ASP A 130 -19.66 -6.32 5.49
C ASP A 130 -19.50 -5.03 4.68
N VAL A 131 -18.28 -4.64 4.31
CA VAL A 131 -18.01 -3.55 3.34
C VAL A 131 -18.51 -3.97 1.96
N THR A 132 -19.41 -3.18 1.36
CA THR A 132 -20.04 -3.55 0.07
C THR A 132 -20.14 -2.42 -0.94
N THR A 133 -20.08 -1.16 -0.51
CA THR A 133 -20.26 0.01 -1.39
C THR A 133 -18.94 0.69 -1.75
N GLY A 134 -18.93 1.42 -2.86
CA GLY A 134 -17.77 2.22 -3.27
C GLY A 134 -17.19 3.12 -2.17
N PRO A 135 -18.00 3.98 -1.52
CA PRO A 135 -17.51 4.83 -0.43
C PRO A 135 -16.93 4.07 0.75
N GLU A 136 -17.52 2.93 1.14
CA GLU A 136 -17.00 2.10 2.23
C GLU A 136 -15.64 1.47 1.86
N TYR A 137 -15.48 0.97 0.63
CA TYR A 137 -14.18 0.45 0.16
C TYR A 137 -13.11 1.55 0.11
N VAL A 138 -13.47 2.76 -0.35
CA VAL A 138 -12.55 3.90 -0.33
C VAL A 138 -12.13 4.21 1.10
N ALA A 139 -13.07 4.35 2.03
CA ALA A 139 -12.77 4.64 3.44
C ALA A 139 -11.89 3.55 4.08
N ALA A 140 -12.17 2.28 3.80
CA ALA A 140 -11.37 1.17 4.29
C ALA A 140 -9.93 1.22 3.73
N LEU A 141 -9.77 1.52 2.43
CA LEU A 141 -8.44 1.64 1.83
C LEU A 141 -7.69 2.88 2.30
N VAL A 142 -8.34 4.04 2.52
CA VAL A 142 -7.70 5.23 3.10
C VAL A 142 -7.04 4.90 4.43
N GLU A 143 -7.76 4.23 5.34
CA GLU A 143 -7.22 3.81 6.64
C GLU A 143 -5.97 2.94 6.47
N ARG A 144 -6.05 1.91 5.61
CA ARG A 144 -5.02 0.88 5.45
C ARG A 144 -3.78 1.41 4.74
N VAL A 145 -3.97 2.15 3.65
CA VAL A 145 -2.90 2.83 2.92
C VAL A 145 -2.23 3.87 3.82
N GLY A 146 -2.99 4.61 4.64
CA GLY A 146 -2.45 5.54 5.62
C GLY A 146 -1.59 4.86 6.69
N ILE A 147 -2.01 3.69 7.21
CA ILE A 147 -1.17 2.88 8.12
C ILE A 147 0.13 2.48 7.43
N HIS A 148 0.06 2.02 6.19
CA HIS A 148 1.24 1.58 5.44
C HIS A 148 2.21 2.75 5.15
N ALA A 149 1.71 3.90 4.72
CA ALA A 149 2.50 5.11 4.51
C ALA A 149 3.27 5.51 5.78
N ASN A 150 2.58 5.50 6.94
CA ASN A 150 3.21 5.82 8.23
C ASN A 150 4.18 4.73 8.71
N ASN A 151 3.94 3.46 8.38
CA ASN A 151 4.91 2.39 8.60
C ASN A 151 6.20 2.69 7.80
N LEU A 152 6.10 2.98 6.51
CA LEU A 152 7.26 3.28 5.66
C LEU A 152 8.07 4.47 6.20
N ARG A 153 7.43 5.54 6.69
CA ARG A 153 8.15 6.67 7.33
C ARG A 153 8.99 6.22 8.53
N ARG A 154 8.46 5.32 9.37
CA ARG A 154 9.22 4.73 10.48
C ARG A 154 10.36 3.84 9.98
N GLU A 155 10.13 3.06 8.93
CA GLU A 155 11.19 2.20 8.39
C GLU A 155 12.33 3.01 7.74
N ILE A 156 12.05 4.20 7.19
CA ILE A 156 13.09 5.15 6.72
C ILE A 156 13.99 5.56 7.89
N GLU A 157 13.41 6.01 8.99
CA GLU A 157 14.16 6.41 10.20
C GLU A 157 15.00 5.25 10.73
N LEU A 158 14.42 4.06 10.83
CA LEU A 158 15.11 2.86 11.29
C LEU A 158 16.25 2.43 10.37
N ALA A 159 16.09 2.53 9.04
CA ALA A 159 17.16 2.24 8.08
C ALA A 159 18.36 3.19 8.27
N VAL A 160 18.10 4.49 8.43
CA VAL A 160 19.13 5.49 8.73
C VAL A 160 19.84 5.20 10.04
N GLU A 161 19.09 4.90 11.12
CA GLU A 161 19.66 4.55 12.43
C GLU A 161 20.56 3.30 12.37
N ARG A 162 20.30 2.38 11.43
CA ARG A 162 21.09 1.16 11.22
C ARG A 162 22.29 1.38 10.28
N GLY A 163 22.41 2.55 9.67
CA GLY A 163 23.46 2.89 8.72
C GLY A 163 23.30 2.19 7.37
N ASP A 164 22.06 2.02 6.90
CA ASP A 164 21.73 1.52 5.56
C ASP A 164 20.94 2.57 4.78
N GLU A 165 21.64 3.61 4.31
CA GLU A 165 21.06 4.73 3.57
C GLU A 165 20.42 4.31 2.24
N ASP A 166 20.93 3.26 1.60
CA ASP A 166 20.34 2.70 0.37
C ASP A 166 18.92 2.17 0.63
N THR A 167 18.70 1.47 1.75
CA THR A 167 17.35 1.00 2.12
C THR A 167 16.46 2.17 2.53
N ALA A 168 17.01 3.21 3.17
CA ALA A 168 16.26 4.41 3.52
C ALA A 168 15.81 5.20 2.28
N ASP A 169 16.68 5.34 1.28
CA ASP A 169 16.39 5.99 0.00
C ASP A 169 15.29 5.23 -0.76
N MET A 170 15.43 3.90 -0.86
CA MET A 170 14.40 3.03 -1.43
C MET A 170 13.05 3.24 -0.73
N TYR A 171 12.98 3.21 0.60
CA TYR A 171 11.72 3.46 1.30
C TYR A 171 11.19 4.88 1.13
N THR A 172 12.07 5.87 0.93
CA THR A 172 11.67 7.24 0.62
C THR A 172 10.98 7.31 -0.73
N GLU A 173 11.46 6.59 -1.75
CA GLU A 173 10.77 6.44 -3.03
C GLU A 173 9.40 5.77 -2.87
N LEU A 174 9.36 4.57 -2.27
CA LEU A 174 8.10 3.85 -2.07
C LEU A 174 7.08 4.70 -1.30
N SER A 175 7.50 5.39 -0.24
CA SER A 175 6.60 6.22 0.57
C SER A 175 5.93 7.35 -0.21
N ARG A 176 6.62 7.95 -1.19
CA ARG A 176 6.05 9.01 -2.04
C ARG A 176 4.95 8.46 -2.95
N GLU A 177 5.15 7.26 -3.48
CA GLU A 177 4.15 6.59 -4.30
C GLU A 177 2.94 6.16 -3.45
N VAL A 178 3.16 5.67 -2.23
CA VAL A 178 2.06 5.36 -1.30
C VAL A 178 1.26 6.62 -0.91
N ASP A 179 1.94 7.76 -0.67
CA ASP A 179 1.27 9.05 -0.41
C ASP A 179 0.41 9.50 -1.60
N GLU A 180 0.85 9.24 -2.84
CA GLU A 180 0.07 9.54 -4.05
C GLU A 180 -1.21 8.69 -4.13
N GLN A 181 -1.10 7.38 -3.87
CA GLN A 181 -2.28 6.49 -3.82
C GLN A 181 -3.24 6.91 -2.69
N LEU A 182 -2.71 7.30 -1.53
CA LEU A 182 -3.51 7.81 -0.42
C LEU A 182 -4.27 9.07 -0.83
N TYR A 183 -3.60 10.03 -1.48
CA TYR A 183 -4.22 11.24 -2.01
C TYR A 183 -5.38 10.92 -2.95
N PHE A 184 -5.18 10.02 -3.93
CA PHE A 184 -6.25 9.65 -4.86
C PHE A 184 -7.46 9.06 -4.14
N LEU A 185 -7.26 8.24 -3.11
CA LEU A 185 -8.35 7.70 -2.30
C LEU A 185 -9.04 8.80 -1.47
N GLU A 186 -8.29 9.59 -0.71
CA GLU A 186 -8.82 10.63 0.18
C GLU A 186 -9.61 11.71 -0.58
N ALA A 187 -9.21 12.04 -1.81
CA ALA A 187 -9.89 13.01 -2.65
C ALA A 187 -11.37 12.65 -2.91
N HIS A 188 -11.73 11.36 -2.87
CA HIS A 188 -13.11 10.91 -3.00
C HIS A 188 -13.96 11.25 -1.76
N LEU A 189 -13.36 11.30 -0.57
CA LEU A 189 -14.04 11.56 0.70
C LEU A 189 -14.06 13.05 1.07
N GLN A 190 -13.04 13.80 0.67
CA GLN A 190 -12.86 15.23 0.98
C GLN A 190 -13.87 16.15 0.29
N SER A 191 -14.63 15.66 -0.68
CA SER A 191 -15.66 16.44 -1.41
C SER A 191 -16.95 16.66 -0.62
N VAL A 192 -17.09 15.99 0.53
CA VAL A 192 -18.21 16.13 1.48
C VAL A 192 -17.64 16.52 2.84
N THR A 193 -18.29 17.49 3.51
CA THR A 193 -17.94 18.15 4.79
C THR A 193 -16.84 17.49 5.67
N PRO A 194 -15.88 18.26 6.23
CA PRO A 194 -14.69 17.75 6.96
C PRO A 194 -14.91 16.72 8.08
N GLU A 195 -16.12 16.53 8.57
CA GLU A 195 -16.49 15.61 9.65
C GLU A 195 -16.38 14.11 9.30
N ALA A 196 -16.15 13.75 8.04
CA ALA A 196 -16.13 12.35 7.59
C ALA A 196 -14.73 11.71 7.46
N ILE A 197 -13.65 12.46 7.66
CA ILE A 197 -12.29 11.91 7.53
C ILE A 197 -11.81 11.41 8.90
N PRO A 198 -11.58 10.09 9.07
CA PRO A 198 -10.97 9.60 10.29
C PRO A 198 -9.55 10.17 10.44
N ASP A 199 -9.19 10.58 11.66
CA ASP A 199 -7.85 11.05 11.97
C ASP A 199 -6.81 10.02 11.50
N SER A 200 -5.70 10.48 10.90
CA SER A 200 -4.65 9.60 10.41
C SER A 200 -4.18 8.65 11.52
N PRO A 201 -4.34 7.32 11.36
CA PRO A 201 -3.92 6.38 12.38
C PRO A 201 -2.39 6.43 12.53
N GLY A 202 -1.93 6.94 13.67
CA GLY A 202 -0.52 6.93 14.06
C GLY A 202 0.25 8.25 13.90
N ALA A 203 -0.40 9.37 13.59
CA ALA A 203 0.22 10.68 13.79
C ALA A 203 0.43 10.91 15.30
N SER A 204 1.67 10.90 15.77
CA SER A 204 1.97 11.31 17.15
C SER A 204 1.54 12.76 17.33
N PRO A 205 0.75 13.11 18.37
CA PRO A 205 0.39 14.50 18.61
C PRO A 205 1.62 15.23 19.12
N GLN A 206 2.36 15.88 18.23
CA GLN A 206 3.40 16.80 18.65
C GLN A 206 2.77 18.13 19.05
N GLY A 207 2.77 18.39 20.36
CA GLY A 207 2.90 19.74 20.93
C GLY A 207 1.65 20.63 20.86
N GLY A 208 1.04 20.85 22.03
CA GLY A 208 -0.10 21.76 22.18
C GLY A 208 0.23 23.26 22.04
N GLY A 209 -0.81 24.01 21.64
CA GLY A 209 -1.08 25.37 22.11
C GLY A 209 -0.68 26.51 21.17
N SER A 210 -1.66 27.05 20.43
CA SER A 210 -1.94 28.49 20.44
C SER A 210 -3.30 28.80 19.82
N GLN A 211 -4.00 29.72 20.47
CA GLN A 211 -5.38 30.13 20.24
C GLN A 211 -5.60 30.85 18.90
N GLY A 212 -6.80 30.63 18.34
CA GLY A 212 -7.65 31.63 17.68
C GLY A 212 -7.01 32.65 16.74
N GLY A 213 -7.06 32.36 15.43
CA GLY A 213 -6.93 33.36 14.37
C GLY A 213 -8.06 33.21 13.36
N THR A 214 -8.87 34.26 13.21
CA THR A 214 -10.00 34.38 12.27
C THR A 214 -9.62 34.05 10.81
N PRO A 215 -10.54 33.52 9.98
CA PRO A 215 -10.24 33.20 8.59
C PRO A 215 -9.93 34.45 7.77
N SER A 216 -8.71 34.54 7.27
CA SER A 216 -8.28 35.54 6.30
C SER A 216 -9.06 35.37 5.00
N GLN A 217 -9.88 36.35 4.65
CA GLN A 217 -10.64 36.38 3.42
C GLN A 217 -9.68 36.41 2.22
N TYR A 218 -9.76 35.39 1.36
CA TYR A 218 -9.09 35.39 0.06
C TYR A 218 -9.56 36.60 -0.76
N ARG A 219 -8.69 37.61 -0.91
CA ARG A 219 -8.91 38.72 -1.83
C ARG A 219 -8.65 38.22 -3.25
N GLN A 220 -9.71 38.09 -4.04
CA GLN A 220 -9.65 37.88 -5.48
C GLN A 220 -8.75 38.95 -6.14
N PRO A 221 -7.85 38.61 -7.08
CA PRO A 221 -7.18 39.60 -7.91
C PRO A 221 -8.20 40.25 -8.88
N PRO A 222 -8.05 41.54 -9.22
CA PRO A 222 -9.04 42.22 -10.05
C PRO A 222 -9.03 41.69 -11.49
N GLU A 223 -10.24 41.45 -12.00
CA GLU A 223 -10.52 41.11 -13.40
C GLU A 223 -9.99 42.22 -14.34
N ARG A 224 -9.21 41.83 -15.35
CA ARG A 224 -8.89 42.72 -16.48
C ARG A 224 -10.00 42.61 -17.53
N SER A 225 -10.71 43.72 -17.74
CA SER A 225 -11.59 43.91 -18.89
C SER A 225 -10.80 44.22 -20.19
N PRO A 226 -11.39 43.98 -21.39
CA PRO A 226 -10.66 43.90 -22.66
C PRO A 226 -10.81 45.17 -23.52
N GLU A 227 -9.72 45.62 -24.16
CA GLU A 227 -9.58 46.43 -25.40
C GLU A 227 -8.20 47.13 -25.36
N SER A 228 -7.42 47.36 -26.40
CA SER A 228 -7.63 47.37 -27.86
C SER A 228 -6.33 47.05 -28.60
N GLN A 229 -6.48 46.44 -29.78
CA GLN A 229 -5.47 46.16 -30.80
C GLN A 229 -4.62 47.39 -31.21
N ARG A 230 -3.34 47.17 -31.58
CA ARG A 230 -2.76 47.53 -32.91
C ARG A 230 -1.26 47.22 -33.04
N GLY A 231 -0.90 46.66 -34.20
CA GLY A 231 0.46 46.55 -34.76
C GLY A 231 1.16 45.23 -34.41
N GLY A 232 1.64 44.40 -35.33
CA GLY A 232 1.87 44.50 -36.77
C GLY A 232 2.78 43.31 -37.14
N THR A 233 2.35 42.54 -38.12
CA THR A 233 3.08 41.58 -38.97
C THR A 233 4.58 41.33 -38.72
N GLN A 234 4.96 40.05 -38.53
CA GLN A 234 5.80 39.32 -39.50
C GLN A 234 5.85 37.82 -39.21
N SER A 235 5.40 37.03 -40.17
CA SER A 235 5.50 35.57 -40.22
C SER A 235 6.95 35.11 -40.38
N ARG A 236 7.38 34.12 -39.60
CA ARG A 236 8.39 33.15 -40.05
C ARG A 236 7.96 31.74 -39.67
N GLN A 237 7.61 30.98 -40.70
CA GLN A 237 7.49 29.54 -40.69
C GLN A 237 8.87 28.94 -40.35
N ILE A 238 8.92 28.02 -39.38
CA ILE A 238 10.01 27.05 -39.28
C ILE A 238 9.46 25.72 -39.76
N GLY A 239 9.85 25.38 -40.99
CA GLY A 239 9.53 24.13 -41.64
C GLY A 239 10.33 22.97 -41.06
N THR A 240 9.64 21.86 -40.90
CA THR A 240 10.18 20.52 -40.73
C THR A 240 11.04 20.15 -41.94
N GLN A 241 12.33 19.87 -41.74
CA GLN A 241 13.19 19.24 -42.75
C GLN A 241 13.56 17.82 -42.34
N THR A 242 12.86 16.87 -42.95
CA THR A 242 13.32 15.53 -43.26
C THR A 242 14.55 15.58 -44.18
N ARG A 243 15.62 14.85 -43.82
CA ARG A 243 16.65 14.37 -44.77
C ARG A 243 16.74 12.85 -44.68
N GLY A 244 16.69 12.19 -45.84
CA GLY A 244 16.85 10.76 -45.99
C GLY A 244 18.12 10.36 -46.76
N ARG A 245 18.65 9.19 -46.35
CA ARG A 245 19.29 8.08 -47.13
C ARG A 245 20.69 8.28 -47.74
N PRO A 246 21.45 7.19 -48.08
CA PRO A 246 21.10 5.76 -48.26
C PRO A 246 21.97 4.78 -47.40
N GLY A 247 21.85 3.45 -47.31
CA GLY A 247 21.08 2.39 -47.97
C GLY A 247 21.97 1.15 -48.22
N THR A 248 21.72 0.02 -47.56
CA THR A 248 22.02 -1.41 -47.91
C THR A 248 21.38 -2.25 -46.79
N GLY A 249 20.72 -3.41 -46.93
CA GLY A 249 20.54 -4.42 -47.95
C GLY A 249 20.46 -5.76 -47.19
N GLY A 250 19.29 -6.41 -47.11
CA GLY A 250 19.16 -7.63 -46.31
C GLY A 250 17.72 -8.16 -46.16
N THR A 251 17.23 -8.80 -47.21
CA THR A 251 15.96 -9.52 -47.32
C THR A 251 15.93 -10.76 -46.40
N ARG A 252 14.89 -10.95 -45.57
CA ARG A 252 14.40 -12.29 -45.20
C ARG A 252 12.88 -12.32 -45.06
N GLN A 253 12.33 -13.40 -45.59
CA GLN A 253 10.93 -13.70 -45.86
C GLN A 253 10.11 -14.10 -44.62
N ARG A 254 8.79 -13.98 -44.85
CA ARG A 254 7.62 -14.33 -44.03
C ARG A 254 7.63 -15.74 -43.42
N GLY A 255 6.94 -15.87 -42.30
CA GLY A 255 6.30 -17.09 -41.82
C GLY A 255 5.12 -16.76 -40.91
N GLN A 256 3.91 -16.75 -41.47
CA GLN A 256 2.64 -16.89 -40.72
C GLN A 256 2.44 -18.36 -40.37
N GLY A 257 1.98 -18.67 -39.16
CA GLY A 257 1.59 -20.02 -38.76
C GLY A 257 0.74 -20.03 -37.50
N TYR A 258 -0.55 -20.31 -37.68
CA TYR A 258 -1.60 -20.47 -36.69
C TYR A 258 -1.37 -21.63 -35.71
N GLY A 259 -1.98 -21.55 -34.51
CA GLY A 259 -2.20 -22.73 -33.66
C GLY A 259 -2.98 -22.45 -32.38
N ARG A 260 -4.32 -22.38 -32.47
CA ARG A 260 -5.23 -22.61 -31.33
C ARG A 260 -5.32 -24.12 -31.06
N ARG A 261 -5.28 -24.52 -29.80
CA ARG A 261 -6.15 -25.55 -29.20
C ARG A 261 -6.43 -25.17 -27.76
#